data_AF-A0A967LSL6-F1
#
_entry.id   AF-A0A967LSL6-F1
#
_cell.length_a   1.000
_cell.length_b   1.000
_cell.length_c   1.000
_cell.angle_alpha   90.00
_cell.angle_beta   90.00
_cell.angle_gamma   90.00
#
_symmetry.space_group_name_H-M   'P 1'
#
loop_
_entity.id
_entity.type
_entity.pdbx_description
1 polymer ?
#
loop_
_entity_poly.entity_id
_entity_poly.type
_entity_poly.pdbx_seq_one_letter_code
_entity_poly.pdbx_strand_id
1 'polypeptide(L)' 'TDRIYMVPGAVIGAATPVTGEGQKAPEKIVSAMRSEMRALAEARGLDPRVAEAMVDESIAIDGVVEEGKL' A
#
# COMPACT_ATOMS: atom_id res chain seq x y z
N THR A 1 -8.94 19.18 9.25
CA THR A 1 -8.89 18.20 10.36
C THR A 1 -8.45 16.81 9.89
N ASP A 2 -8.14 16.63 8.60
CA ASP A 2 -7.80 15.32 8.05
C ASP A 2 -6.29 15.07 8.10
N ARG A 3 -5.85 14.42 9.18
CA ARG A 3 -4.45 13.99 9.37
C ARG A 3 -4.44 12.60 9.98
N ILE A 4 -3.45 11.80 9.59
CA ILE A 4 -3.15 10.51 10.21
C ILE A 4 -2.15 10.78 11.34
N TYR A 5 -2.46 10.34 12.56
CA TYR A 5 -1.57 10.44 13.71
C TYR A 5 -1.17 9.04 14.13
N MET A 6 0.14 8.81 14.30
CA MET A 6 0.72 7.52 14.65
C MET A 6 1.62 7.70 15.87
N VAL A 7 1.59 6.73 16.78
CA VAL A 7 2.52 6.67 17.91
C VAL A 7 3.88 6.13 17.45
N PRO A 8 4.99 6.41 18.15
CA PRO A 8 6.27 5.77 17.87
C PRO A 8 6.14 4.24 17.88
N GLY A 9 6.62 3.60 16.82
CA GLY A 9 6.54 2.13 16.65
C GLY A 9 5.24 1.61 16.03
N ALA A 10 4.26 2.46 15.73
CA ALA A 10 3.09 2.04 14.96
C ALA A 10 3.47 1.68 13.51
N VAL A 11 2.77 0.70 12.94
CA VAL A 11 2.97 0.21 11.56
C VAL A 11 1.70 0.46 10.75
N ILE A 12 1.87 0.84 9.48
CA ILE A 12 0.80 1.03 8.49
C ILE A 12 1.28 0.50 7.14
N GLY A 13 0.40 -0.11 6.36
CA GLY A 13 0.73 -0.74 5.07
C GLY A 13 0.30 -2.20 5.04
N ALA A 14 1.07 -3.05 4.33
CA ALA A 14 0.81 -4.48 4.16
C ALA A 14 -0.65 -4.79 3.75
N ALA A 15 -1.17 -3.98 2.83
CA ALA A 15 -2.55 -4.00 2.34
C ALA A 15 -2.74 -4.93 1.13
N THR A 16 -1.81 -5.86 0.89
CA THR A 16 -1.91 -6.87 -0.18
C THR A 16 -3.18 -7.70 0.01
N PRO A 17 -4.11 -7.74 -0.96
CA PRO A 17 -5.31 -8.55 -0.83
C PRO A 17 -4.95 -10.05 -0.84
N VAL A 18 -5.63 -10.81 0.02
CA VAL A 18 -5.43 -12.27 0.14
C VAL A 18 -6.73 -13.04 -0.09
N THR A 19 -6.62 -14.31 -0.48
CA THR A 19 -7.74 -15.24 -0.57
C THR A 19 -8.21 -15.68 0.81
N GLY A 20 -9.32 -16.43 0.88
CA GLY A 20 -9.79 -17.04 2.13
C GLY A 20 -8.76 -18.01 2.75
N GLU A 21 -7.86 -18.59 1.96
CA GLU A 21 -6.75 -19.42 2.46
C GLU A 21 -5.53 -18.60 2.90
N GLY A 22 -5.57 -17.26 2.82
CA GLY A 22 -4.46 -16.39 3.21
C GLY A 22 -3.35 -16.28 2.16
N GLN A 23 -3.57 -16.76 0.93
CA GLN A 23 -2.61 -16.63 -0.16
C GLN A 23 -2.79 -15.29 -0.88
N LYS A 24 -1.72 -14.74 -1.48
CA LYS A 24 -1.81 -13.52 -2.30
C LYS A 24 -2.91 -13.68 -3.36
N ALA A 25 -3.82 -12.71 -3.42
CA ALA A 25 -4.89 -12.72 -4.40
C ALA A 25 -4.35 -12.62 -5.83
N PRO A 26 -5.11 -13.04 -6.87
CA PRO A 26 -4.69 -12.91 -8.25
C PRO A 26 -4.32 -11.46 -8.62
N GLU A 27 -3.37 -11.29 -9.54
CA GLU A 27 -2.84 -9.98 -9.95
C GLU A 27 -3.94 -8.97 -10.33
N LYS A 28 -5.03 -9.44 -10.94
CA LYS A 28 -6.18 -8.58 -11.27
C LYS A 28 -6.78 -7.89 -10.04
N ILE A 29 -6.86 -8.59 -8.91
CA ILE A 29 -7.39 -8.06 -7.65
C ILE A 29 -6.36 -7.13 -7.00
N VAL A 30 -5.08 -7.51 -7.00
CA VAL A 30 -3.97 -6.68 -6.51
C VAL A 30 -3.91 -5.35 -7.28
N SER A 31 -3.95 -5.39 -8.61
CA SER A 31 -3.97 -4.20 -9.46
C SER A 31 -5.19 -3.31 -9.24
N ALA A 32 -6.36 -3.89 -8.97
CA ALA A 32 -7.56 -3.11 -8.63
C ALA A 32 -7.38 -2.39 -7.28
N MET A 33 -7.01 -3.12 -6.22
CA MET A 33 -6.74 -2.56 -4.90
C MET A 33 -5.68 -1.45 -4.95
N ARG A 34 -4.58 -1.69 -5.67
CA ARG A 34 -3.52 -0.69 -5.89
C ARG A 34 -4.06 0.58 -6.54
N SER A 35 -4.95 0.44 -7.52
CA SER A 35 -5.54 1.59 -8.21
C SER A 35 -6.50 2.37 -7.32
N GLU A 36 -7.26 1.69 -6.48
CA GLU A 36 -8.13 2.31 -5.48
C GLU A 36 -7.31 3.07 -4.43
N MET A 37 -6.25 2.45 -3.91
CA MET A 37 -5.35 3.08 -2.93
C MET A 37 -4.62 4.31 -3.49
N ARG A 38 -4.17 4.24 -4.76
CA ARG A 38 -3.61 5.39 -5.49
C ARG A 38 -4.61 6.53 -5.56
N ALA A 39 -5.82 6.26 -6.03
CA ALA A 39 -6.88 7.28 -6.17
C ALA A 39 -7.27 7.90 -4.82
N LEU A 40 -7.33 7.09 -3.76
CA LEU A 40 -7.59 7.57 -2.40
C LEU A 40 -6.48 8.50 -1.91
N ALA A 41 -5.23 8.15 -2.14
CA ALA A 41 -4.08 8.99 -1.76
C ALA A 41 -4.11 10.33 -2.50
N GLU A 42 -4.33 10.33 -3.81
CA GLU A 42 -4.48 11.55 -4.62
C GLU A 42 -5.60 12.46 -4.08
N ALA A 43 -6.78 11.89 -3.81
CA ALA A 43 -7.92 12.64 -3.27
C ALA A 43 -7.66 13.24 -1.89
N ARG A 44 -6.73 12.66 -1.12
CA ARG A 44 -6.32 13.13 0.21
C ARG A 44 -5.05 13.99 0.19
N GLY A 45 -4.44 14.20 -0.98
CA GLY A 45 -3.17 14.92 -1.10
C GLY A 45 -1.99 14.18 -0.45
N LEU A 46 -2.05 12.85 -0.41
CA LEU A 46 -0.97 11.97 0.06
C LEU A 46 -0.16 11.45 -1.14
N ASP A 47 1.06 10.96 -0.88
CA ASP A 47 1.89 10.37 -1.93
C ASP A 47 1.24 9.09 -2.49
N PRO A 48 0.80 9.08 -3.76
CA PRO A 48 0.13 7.92 -4.33
C PRO A 48 1.05 6.72 -4.48
N ARG A 49 2.36 6.93 -4.74
CA ARG A 49 3.32 5.84 -4.89
C ARG A 49 3.50 5.07 -3.59
N VAL A 50 3.55 5.79 -2.47
CA VAL A 50 3.62 5.16 -1.13
C VAL A 50 2.37 4.31 -0.88
N ALA A 51 1.19 4.80 -1.23
CA ALA A 51 -0.05 4.03 -1.10
C ALA A 51 -0.08 2.79 -2.01
N GLU A 52 0.47 2.87 -3.23
CA GLU A 52 0.61 1.71 -4.11
C GLU A 52 1.57 0.66 -3.56
N ALA A 53 2.70 1.09 -2.99
CA ALA A 53 3.68 0.20 -2.37
C ALA A 53 3.16 -0.49 -1.09
N MET A 54 2.11 0.06 -0.46
CA MET A 54 1.41 -0.67 0.61
C MET A 54 0.68 -1.91 0.10
N VAL A 55 0.34 -1.98 -1.19
CA VAL A 55 -0.47 -3.06 -1.78
C VAL A 55 0.38 -4.03 -2.60
N ASP A 56 1.38 -3.51 -3.33
CA ASP A 56 2.25 -4.32 -4.17
C ASP A 56 3.71 -4.20 -3.74
N GLU A 57 4.21 -5.32 -3.20
CA GLU A 57 5.58 -5.52 -2.74
C GLU A 57 6.66 -5.37 -3.83
N SER A 58 6.28 -5.40 -5.11
CA SER A 58 7.20 -5.14 -6.23
C SER A 58 7.53 -3.66 -6.42
N ILE A 59 6.80 -2.75 -5.77
CA ILE A 59 7.02 -1.31 -5.91
C ILE A 59 8.06 -0.83 -4.92
N ALA A 60 9.24 -0.49 -5.44
CA ALA A 60 10.30 0.16 -4.68
C ALA A 60 10.14 1.69 -4.67
N ILE A 61 10.45 2.30 -3.53
CA ILE A 61 10.50 3.74 -3.33
C ILE A 61 11.83 4.06 -2.64
N ASP A 62 12.70 4.78 -3.36
CA ASP A 62 14.01 5.16 -2.84
C ASP A 62 13.88 5.90 -1.50
N GLY A 63 14.65 5.45 -0.51
CA GLY A 63 14.61 5.97 0.86
C GLY A 63 13.38 5.58 1.70
N VAL A 64 12.44 4.77 1.18
CA VAL A 64 11.21 4.38 1.92
C VAL A 64 10.97 2.86 1.90
N VAL A 65 10.99 2.22 0.72
CA VAL A 65 10.74 0.78 0.53
C VAL A 65 11.78 0.24 -0.46
N GLU A 66 12.63 -0.69 -0.02
CA GLU A 66 13.59 -1.34 -0.92
C GLU A 66 12.97 -2.51 -1.68
N GLU A 67 13.42 -2.72 -2.92
CA GLU A 67 12.93 -3.77 -3.81
C GLU A 67 13.07 -5.16 -3.15
N GLY A 68 11.95 -5.88 -3.02
CA GLY A 68 11.92 -7.22 -2.41
C GLY A 68 11.94 -7.27 -0.88
N LYS A 69 11.76 -6.14 -0.18
CA LYS A 69 11.59 -6.09 1.28
C LYS A 69 10.18 -5.66 1.68
N LEU A 70 9.22 -6.58 1.55
CA LEU A 70 7.96 -6.59 2.30
C LEU A 70 7.62 -8.03 2.67
#